data_AF-A0A7C9D675-F1
#
_entry.id   AF-A0A7C9D675-F1
#
_cell.length_a   1.000
_cell.length_b   1.000
_cell.length_c   1.000
_cell.angle_alpha   90.00
_cell.angle_beta   90.00
_cell.angle_gamma   90.00
#
_symmetry.space_group_name_H-M   'P 1'
#
loop_
_entity.id
_entity.type
_entity.pdbx_description
1 polymer ?
#
loop_
_entity_poly.entity_id
_entity_poly.type
_entity_poly.pdbx_seq_one_letter_code
_entity_poly.pdbx_strand_id
1 'polypeptide(L)'
;KVWNPSDYKWEVMSKNLDSDCDVYGKCGPFATCNPKNSPICSCLLGFEPVNDQEWRNGNWTSGCSRRTPLQCGPTGTSDGFLKLPNVKVPDYVLQLASSDEDDCHRQCQAQCSCLAYAYYLGIECMTWNQTLIDIQEFNVTAIDLFIRLARSEVSGESRPKAILIAVVITGTIAVAIVTFFIWRWMHRQRGKT
;
A
#
# COMPACT_ATOMS: atom_id res chain seq x y z
N LYS A 1 27.45 13.15 12.75
CA LYS A 1 27.76 14.42 13.46
C LYS A 1 28.69 15.25 12.57
N VAL A 2 28.57 16.57 12.58
CA VAL A 2 29.53 17.50 11.94
C VAL A 2 30.03 18.49 12.99
N TRP A 3 31.26 18.96 12.84
CA TRP A 3 31.81 19.96 13.74
C TRP A 3 31.34 21.35 13.30
N ASN A 4 30.73 22.11 14.21
CA ASN A 4 30.41 23.53 14.00
C ASN A 4 31.50 24.39 14.68
N PRO A 5 32.37 25.08 13.91
CA PRO A 5 33.44 25.90 14.46
C PRO A 5 32.95 27.18 15.14
N SER A 6 31.80 27.72 14.74
CA SER A 6 31.23 28.97 15.29
C SER A 6 30.71 28.78 16.71
N ASP A 7 30.14 27.61 16.98
CA ASP A 7 29.53 27.29 18.28
C ASP A 7 30.41 26.33 19.12
N TYR A 8 31.62 25.99 18.64
CA TYR A 8 32.56 25.03 19.25
C TYR A 8 31.88 23.73 19.73
N LYS A 9 30.95 23.21 18.93
CA LYS A 9 30.17 22.01 19.30
C LYS A 9 30.01 21.05 18.12
N TRP A 10 29.80 19.78 18.44
CA TRP A 10 29.39 18.78 17.47
C TRP A 10 27.88 18.86 17.23
N GLU A 11 27.48 19.13 16.01
CA GLU A 11 26.08 19.09 15.58
C GLU A 11 25.72 17.68 15.08
N VAL A 12 24.56 17.20 15.50
CA VAL A 12 24.05 15.90 15.04
C VAL A 12 23.38 16.09 13.68
N MET A 13 24.10 15.82 12.60
CA MET A 13 23.56 15.92 11.24
C MET A 13 22.48 14.89 10.92
N SER A 14 22.56 13.70 11.52
CA SER A 14 21.53 12.65 11.41
C SER A 14 21.59 11.79 12.67
N LYS A 15 20.44 11.25 13.09
CA LYS A 15 20.39 10.14 14.03
C LYS A 15 20.22 8.87 13.22
N ASN A 16 20.70 7.73 13.73
CA ASN A 16 20.47 6.44 13.07
C ASN A 16 18.99 6.01 13.10
N LEU A 17 18.19 6.65 13.96
CA LEU A 17 16.76 6.45 14.14
C LEU A 17 16.14 7.85 14.19
N ASP A 18 15.69 8.37 13.04
CA ASP A 18 15.01 9.65 12.92
C ASP A 18 13.51 9.50 13.21
N SER A 19 12.97 8.29 13.09
CA SER A 19 11.56 7.95 13.38
C SER A 19 11.39 6.57 14.01
N ASP A 20 10.21 6.34 14.59
CA ASP A 20 9.78 5.02 15.08
C ASP A 20 9.84 3.93 14.00
N CYS A 21 9.66 4.30 12.73
CA CYS A 21 9.71 3.37 11.59
C CYS A 21 11.12 2.91 11.24
N ASP A 22 12.15 3.58 11.75
CA ASP A 22 13.53 3.17 11.52
C ASP A 22 13.93 2.01 12.47
N VAL A 23 13.10 1.73 13.48
CA VAL A 23 13.24 0.54 14.33
C VAL A 23 12.85 -0.68 13.51
N TYR A 24 13.81 -1.61 13.35
CA TYR A 24 13.58 -2.86 12.63
C TYR A 24 12.31 -3.57 13.11
N GLY A 25 11.43 -3.91 12.17
CA GLY A 25 10.20 -4.63 12.48
C GLY A 25 9.24 -3.87 13.38
N LYS A 26 9.30 -2.52 13.40
CA LYS A 26 8.34 -1.68 14.14
C LYS A 26 6.90 -2.05 13.83
N CYS A 27 6.62 -2.27 12.56
CA CYS A 27 5.41 -2.93 12.09
C CYS A 27 5.75 -4.39 11.80
N GLY A 28 4.92 -5.30 12.29
CA GLY A 28 5.14 -6.73 12.13
C GLY A 28 5.05 -7.21 10.68
N PRO A 29 5.13 -8.54 10.47
CA PRO A 29 5.01 -9.17 9.16
C PRO A 29 3.88 -8.62 8.28
N PHE A 30 4.17 -8.44 6.98
CA PHE A 30 3.22 -8.00 5.96
C PHE A 30 2.50 -6.68 6.27
N ALA A 31 3.18 -5.77 6.97
CA ALA A 31 2.73 -4.41 7.25
C ALA A 31 3.76 -3.38 6.78
N THR A 32 3.30 -2.15 6.52
CA THR A 32 4.14 -0.99 6.22
C THR A 32 4.18 -0.04 7.40
N CYS A 33 5.32 0.65 7.54
CA CYS A 33 5.47 1.76 8.47
C CYS A 33 5.53 3.09 7.72
N ASN A 34 4.72 4.06 8.14
CA ASN A 34 4.76 5.42 7.65
C ASN A 34 4.71 6.39 8.84
N PRO A 35 5.80 7.12 9.14
CA PRO A 35 5.87 7.96 10.33
C PRO A 35 4.95 9.20 10.26
N LYS A 36 4.35 9.48 9.09
CA LYS A 36 3.37 10.55 8.91
C LYS A 36 1.92 10.08 9.10
N ASN A 37 1.68 8.78 9.17
CA ASN A 37 0.34 8.24 9.35
C ASN A 37 0.00 8.08 10.84
N SER A 38 -1.30 8.05 11.14
CA SER A 38 -1.83 7.69 12.46
C SER A 38 -2.98 6.71 12.27
N PRO A 39 -2.81 5.41 12.58
CA PRO A 39 -1.61 4.77 13.13
C PRO A 39 -0.42 4.73 12.14
N ILE A 40 0.81 4.63 12.66
CA ILE A 40 2.02 4.54 11.83
C ILE A 40 2.13 3.23 11.05
N CYS A 41 1.47 2.16 11.51
CA CYS A 41 1.48 0.84 10.88
C CYS A 41 0.18 0.57 10.14
N SER A 42 0.30 0.05 8.91
CA SER A 42 -0.84 -0.41 8.10
C SER A 42 -0.55 -1.78 7.51
N CYS A 43 -1.55 -2.67 7.44
CA CYS A 43 -1.38 -3.91 6.69
C CYS A 43 -1.21 -3.61 5.20
N LEU A 44 -0.40 -4.42 4.51
CA LEU A 44 -0.34 -4.41 3.06
C LEU A 44 -1.75 -4.63 2.47
N LEU A 45 -2.02 -4.05 1.29
CA LEU A 45 -3.31 -4.26 0.63
C LEU A 45 -3.48 -5.75 0.29
N GLY A 46 -4.67 -6.30 0.56
CA GLY A 46 -4.95 -7.73 0.48
C GLY A 46 -4.57 -8.51 1.75
N PHE A 47 -4.14 -7.83 2.80
CA PHE A 47 -3.84 -8.39 4.12
C PHE A 47 -4.72 -7.77 5.21
N GLU A 48 -4.84 -8.46 6.34
CA GLU A 48 -5.57 -8.03 7.53
C GLU A 48 -4.81 -8.40 8.81
N PRO A 49 -5.03 -7.69 9.92
CA PRO A 49 -4.31 -7.96 11.15
C PRO A 49 -4.50 -9.41 11.61
N VAL A 50 -3.43 -10.05 12.06
CA VAL A 50 -3.53 -11.39 12.67
C VAL A 50 -4.32 -11.34 13.98
N ASN A 51 -4.17 -10.24 14.73
CA ASN A 51 -4.90 -9.97 15.96
C ASN A 51 -5.42 -8.52 15.96
N ASP A 52 -6.72 -8.37 15.68
CA ASP A 52 -7.40 -7.08 15.64
C ASP A 52 -7.36 -6.31 16.98
N GLN A 53 -7.37 -7.03 18.11
CA GLN A 53 -7.37 -6.39 19.42
C GLN A 53 -5.99 -5.78 19.72
N GLU A 54 -4.92 -6.51 19.45
CA GLU A 54 -3.55 -5.99 19.52
C GLU A 54 -3.36 -4.80 18.59
N TRP A 55 -3.82 -4.93 17.34
CA TRP A 55 -3.68 -3.90 16.31
C TRP A 55 -4.34 -2.58 16.71
N ARG A 56 -5.57 -2.64 17.23
CA ARG A 56 -6.32 -1.45 17.71
C ARG A 56 -5.68 -0.81 18.94
N ASN A 57 -4.94 -1.60 19.74
CA ASN A 57 -4.25 -1.12 20.93
C ASN A 57 -2.82 -0.61 20.63
N GLY A 58 -2.42 -0.55 19.36
CA GLY A 58 -1.08 -0.11 18.96
C GLY A 58 0.02 -1.17 19.12
N ASN A 59 -0.36 -2.43 19.31
CA ASN A 59 0.56 -3.55 19.25
C ASN A 59 0.49 -4.20 17.87
N TRP A 60 1.47 -3.91 17.01
CA TRP A 60 1.53 -4.41 15.63
C TRP A 60 2.48 -5.60 15.45
N THR A 61 2.97 -6.19 16.54
CA THR A 61 4.01 -7.25 16.51
C THR A 61 3.56 -8.50 15.77
N SER A 62 2.29 -8.91 15.94
CA SER A 62 1.70 -10.05 15.24
C SER A 62 1.58 -9.86 13.73
N GLY A 63 1.69 -8.61 13.24
CA GLY A 63 1.61 -8.30 11.81
C GLY A 63 0.26 -8.62 11.20
N CYS A 64 0.29 -8.98 9.92
CA CYS A 64 -0.88 -9.20 9.08
C CYS A 64 -0.82 -10.53 8.35
N SER A 65 -1.98 -11.13 8.08
CA SER A 65 -2.14 -12.32 7.25
C SER A 65 -2.87 -11.99 5.95
N ARG A 66 -2.61 -12.78 4.90
CA ARG A 66 -3.31 -12.64 3.62
C ARG A 66 -4.80 -12.89 3.82
N ARG A 67 -5.66 -12.03 3.27
CA ARG A 67 -7.12 -12.23 3.25
C ARG A 67 -7.51 -13.38 2.34
N THR A 68 -6.92 -13.41 1.14
CA THR A 68 -7.18 -14.42 0.12
C THR A 68 -5.91 -15.22 -0.16
N PRO A 69 -5.95 -16.57 -0.08
CA PRO A 69 -4.82 -17.42 -0.43
C PRO A 69 -4.39 -17.25 -1.89
N LEU A 70 -3.08 -17.41 -2.14
CA LEU A 70 -2.54 -17.45 -3.50
C LEU A 70 -3.04 -18.68 -4.24
N GLN A 71 -3.23 -18.53 -5.55
CA GLN A 71 -3.69 -19.57 -6.45
C GLN A 71 -2.58 -19.89 -7.45
N CYS A 72 -1.58 -20.64 -6.98
CA CYS A 72 -0.50 -21.16 -7.81
C CYS A 72 -0.60 -22.69 -7.89
N GLY A 73 -0.69 -23.24 -9.10
CA GLY A 73 -0.88 -24.68 -9.30
C GLY A 73 -0.32 -25.20 -10.64
N PRO A 74 -0.54 -26.49 -10.95
CA PRO A 74 0.02 -27.15 -12.13
C PRO A 74 -0.41 -26.52 -13.47
N THR A 75 -1.57 -25.85 -13.49
CA THR A 75 -2.13 -25.17 -14.65
C THR A 75 -1.68 -23.71 -14.77
N GLY A 76 -0.71 -23.28 -13.95
CA GLY A 76 -0.25 -21.90 -13.83
C GLY A 76 -0.81 -21.17 -12.61
N THR A 77 -0.48 -19.87 -12.50
CA THR A 77 -0.93 -19.00 -11.42
C THR A 77 -1.98 -18.01 -11.92
N SER A 78 -3.10 -17.87 -11.23
CA SER A 78 -4.07 -16.78 -11.52
C SER A 78 -3.70 -15.49 -10.77
N ASP A 79 -2.76 -15.56 -9.82
CA ASP A 79 -2.28 -14.41 -9.04
C ASP A 79 -1.85 -13.22 -9.91
N GLY A 80 -1.92 -12.04 -9.30
CA GLY A 80 -1.37 -10.82 -9.87
C GLY A 80 -0.41 -10.15 -8.90
N PHE A 81 0.09 -9.00 -9.32
CA PHE A 81 0.99 -8.18 -8.52
C PHE A 81 0.41 -6.79 -8.34
N LEU A 82 0.50 -6.28 -7.12
CA LEU A 82 0.12 -4.91 -6.78
C LEU A 82 1.37 -4.10 -6.48
N LYS A 83 1.46 -2.93 -7.11
CA LYS A 83 2.55 -1.98 -6.90
C LYS A 83 2.37 -1.23 -5.58
N LEU A 84 3.36 -1.31 -4.71
CA LEU A 84 3.55 -0.47 -3.53
C LEU A 84 4.73 0.48 -3.80
N PRO A 85 4.46 1.76 -4.08
CA PRO A 85 5.49 2.66 -4.57
C PRO A 85 6.36 3.24 -3.45
N ASN A 86 7.59 3.60 -3.80
CA ASN A 86 8.50 4.40 -2.96
C ASN A 86 8.71 3.84 -1.54
N VAL A 87 9.14 2.59 -1.42
CA VAL A 87 9.38 1.95 -0.14
C VAL A 87 10.86 1.63 0.10
N LYS A 88 11.21 1.56 1.39
CA LYS A 88 12.26 0.66 1.85
C LYS A 88 11.77 -0.76 1.59
N VAL A 89 12.47 -1.46 0.71
CA VAL A 89 12.13 -2.86 0.39
C VAL A 89 12.35 -3.76 1.61
N PRO A 90 11.61 -4.90 1.72
CA PRO A 90 11.70 -5.78 2.87
C PRO A 90 13.10 -6.42 3.01
N ASP A 91 13.39 -6.92 4.21
CA ASP A 91 14.57 -7.74 4.47
C ASP A 91 14.48 -9.13 3.79
N TYR A 92 15.57 -9.91 3.81
CA TYR A 92 15.67 -11.27 3.22
C TYR A 92 15.54 -11.31 1.69
N VAL A 93 16.16 -10.33 1.02
CA VAL A 93 16.18 -10.25 -0.44
C VAL A 93 16.92 -11.41 -1.10
N LEU A 94 16.36 -11.94 -2.19
CA LEU A 94 17.02 -12.87 -3.10
C LEU A 94 17.26 -12.17 -4.43
N GLN A 95 18.52 -12.02 -4.82
CA GLN A 95 18.89 -11.43 -6.10
C GLN A 95 18.83 -12.47 -7.21
N LEU A 96 18.27 -12.08 -8.35
CA LEU A 96 18.21 -12.87 -9.57
C LEU A 96 18.75 -12.04 -10.74
N ALA A 97 19.42 -12.71 -11.67
CA ALA A 97 19.78 -12.09 -12.93
C ALA A 97 18.51 -11.86 -13.76
N SER A 98 18.32 -10.65 -14.26
CA SER A 98 17.13 -10.28 -15.04
C SER A 98 17.49 -9.21 -16.04
N SER A 99 16.96 -9.29 -17.27
CA SER A 99 17.25 -8.29 -18.31
C SER A 99 16.59 -6.94 -18.04
N ASP A 100 15.40 -6.98 -17.42
CA ASP A 100 14.54 -5.83 -17.16
C ASP A 100 13.52 -6.17 -16.07
N GLU A 101 12.63 -5.23 -15.76
CA GLU A 101 11.56 -5.40 -14.78
C GLU A 101 10.53 -6.46 -15.20
N ASP A 102 10.22 -6.55 -16.50
CA ASP A 102 9.23 -7.51 -17.03
C ASP A 102 9.75 -8.95 -16.95
N ASP A 103 11.05 -9.16 -17.13
CA ASP A 103 11.69 -10.44 -16.88
C ASP A 103 11.68 -10.82 -15.40
N CYS A 104 11.95 -9.86 -14.50
CA CYS A 104 11.88 -10.07 -13.06
C CYS A 104 10.46 -10.46 -12.62
N HIS A 105 9.45 -9.79 -13.18
CA HIS A 105 8.04 -10.12 -13.00
C HIS A 105 7.75 -11.57 -13.42
N ARG A 106 8.13 -11.96 -14.64
CA ARG A 106 7.90 -13.31 -15.18
C ARG A 106 8.58 -14.38 -14.33
N GLN A 107 9.82 -14.14 -13.90
CA GLN A 107 10.55 -15.06 -13.03
C GLN A 107 9.84 -15.26 -11.67
N CYS A 108 9.42 -14.17 -11.01
CA CYS A 108 8.66 -14.26 -9.76
C CYS A 108 7.29 -14.93 -9.98
N GLN A 109 6.59 -14.63 -11.06
CA GLN A 109 5.29 -15.22 -11.38
C GLN A 109 5.38 -16.74 -11.56
N ALA A 110 6.43 -17.22 -12.23
CA ALA A 110 6.68 -18.65 -12.46
C ALA A 110 6.98 -19.43 -11.16
N GLN A 111 7.56 -18.77 -10.16
CA GLN A 111 7.92 -19.41 -8.89
C GLN A 111 6.80 -19.26 -7.86
N CYS A 112 6.06 -20.33 -7.54
CA CYS A 112 4.92 -20.26 -6.59
C CYS A 112 5.28 -19.76 -5.18
N SER A 113 6.54 -19.94 -4.74
CA SER A 113 6.99 -19.43 -3.45
C SER A 113 7.30 -17.93 -3.47
N CYS A 114 7.39 -17.28 -4.64
CA CYS A 114 7.68 -15.86 -4.71
C CYS A 114 6.48 -15.06 -4.21
N LEU A 115 6.72 -14.17 -3.24
CA LEU A 115 5.71 -13.34 -2.58
C LEU A 115 5.77 -11.87 -3.03
N ALA A 116 6.93 -11.39 -3.49
CA ALA A 116 7.11 -10.05 -4.04
C ALA A 116 8.35 -9.97 -4.93
N TYR A 117 8.40 -8.96 -5.80
CA TYR A 117 9.61 -8.57 -6.51
C TYR A 117 9.80 -7.05 -6.55
N ALA A 118 11.01 -6.61 -6.84
CA ALA A 118 11.36 -5.24 -7.15
C ALA A 118 12.47 -5.23 -8.19
N TYR A 119 12.56 -4.17 -9.00
CA TYR A 119 13.62 -4.01 -9.98
C TYR A 119 14.26 -2.64 -9.83
N TYR A 120 15.60 -2.60 -9.82
CA TYR A 120 16.35 -1.35 -9.77
C TYR A 120 17.60 -1.47 -10.64
N LEU A 121 17.85 -0.54 -11.56
CA LEU A 121 18.92 -0.65 -12.57
C LEU A 121 20.33 -0.95 -12.00
N GLY A 122 20.64 -0.57 -10.76
CA GLY A 122 21.94 -0.86 -10.12
C GLY A 122 22.01 -2.16 -9.32
N ILE A 123 20.86 -2.79 -9.03
CA ILE A 123 20.75 -4.02 -8.21
C ILE A 123 20.12 -5.17 -9.02
N GLU A 124 19.49 -4.85 -10.15
CA GLU A 124 18.67 -5.72 -10.99
C GLU A 124 17.44 -6.26 -10.25
N CYS A 125 17.12 -7.53 -10.43
CA CYS A 125 15.91 -8.15 -9.89
C CYS A 125 16.12 -8.61 -8.44
N MET A 126 15.21 -8.18 -7.59
CA MET A 126 15.09 -8.58 -6.20
C MET A 126 13.77 -9.32 -6.01
N THR A 127 13.81 -10.48 -5.37
CA THR A 127 12.63 -11.29 -5.07
C THR A 127 12.60 -11.69 -3.61
N TRP A 128 11.39 -11.98 -3.10
CA TRP A 128 11.17 -12.45 -1.75
C TRP A 128 10.35 -13.72 -1.78
N ASN A 129 10.77 -14.76 -1.06
CA ASN A 129 10.03 -16.01 -0.88
C ASN A 129 9.71 -16.31 0.59
N GLN A 130 10.03 -15.38 1.48
CA GLN A 130 9.77 -15.43 2.91
C GLN A 130 8.94 -14.23 3.35
N THR A 131 8.57 -14.21 4.63
CA THR A 131 7.84 -13.13 5.28
C THR A 131 8.40 -11.76 4.91
N LEU A 132 7.52 -10.88 4.43
CA LEU A 132 7.90 -9.49 4.15
C LEU A 132 7.86 -8.71 5.47
N ILE A 133 8.98 -8.16 5.89
CA ILE A 133 9.11 -7.40 7.14
C ILE A 133 10.02 -6.19 6.91
N ASP A 134 9.89 -5.18 7.78
CA ASP A 134 10.73 -3.97 7.76
C ASP A 134 10.50 -3.07 6.54
N ILE A 135 9.25 -3.05 6.03
CA ILE A 135 8.82 -2.17 4.94
C ILE A 135 8.48 -0.79 5.52
N GLN A 136 9.05 0.25 4.92
CA GLN A 136 8.78 1.64 5.29
C GLN A 136 8.38 2.43 4.04
N GLU A 137 7.34 3.23 4.14
CA GLU A 137 6.91 4.12 3.07
C GLU A 137 7.68 5.44 3.10
N PHE A 138 8.16 5.86 1.94
CA PHE A 138 8.80 7.15 1.75
C PHE A 138 7.93 8.09 0.92
N ASN A 139 8.04 9.38 1.22
CA ASN A 139 7.42 10.44 0.41
C ASN A 139 8.38 10.99 -0.65
N VAL A 140 9.57 10.39 -0.77
CA VAL A 140 10.58 10.69 -1.77
C VAL A 140 10.68 9.52 -2.72
N THR A 141 11.19 9.76 -3.93
CA THR A 141 11.43 8.69 -4.90
C THR A 141 12.33 7.62 -4.29
N ALA A 142 11.80 6.40 -4.18
CA ALA A 142 12.53 5.23 -3.70
C ALA A 142 12.20 4.04 -4.61
N ILE A 143 12.34 2.80 -4.11
CA ILE A 143 12.13 1.60 -4.90
C ILE A 143 10.66 1.20 -4.85
N ASP A 144 10.11 0.78 -5.98
CA ASP A 144 8.76 0.23 -6.07
C ASP A 144 8.79 -1.28 -5.78
N LEU A 145 7.95 -1.74 -4.86
CA LEU A 145 7.79 -3.15 -4.50
C LEU A 145 6.49 -3.68 -5.10
N PHE A 146 6.55 -4.81 -5.79
CA PHE A 146 5.40 -5.48 -6.40
C PHE A 146 5.04 -6.71 -5.59
N ILE A 147 3.91 -6.67 -4.88
CA ILE A 147 3.48 -7.72 -3.96
C ILE A 147 2.53 -8.67 -4.68
N ARG A 148 2.83 -9.97 -4.63
CA ARG A 148 1.97 -11.01 -5.20
C ARG A 148 0.71 -11.15 -4.37
N LEU A 149 -0.45 -11.15 -5.02
CA LEU A 149 -1.77 -11.29 -4.42
C LEU A 149 -2.67 -12.17 -5.28
N ALA A 150 -3.71 -12.74 -4.68
CA ALA A 150 -4.77 -13.40 -5.44
C ALA A 150 -5.40 -12.43 -6.45
N ARG A 151 -5.83 -12.92 -7.62
CA ARG A 151 -6.38 -12.07 -8.70
C ARG A 151 -7.53 -11.18 -8.26
N SER A 152 -8.36 -11.67 -7.33
CA SER A 152 -9.51 -10.96 -6.77
C SER A 152 -9.12 -9.70 -6.00
N GLU A 153 -7.93 -9.69 -5.38
CA GLU A 153 -7.43 -8.54 -4.60
C GLU A 153 -6.85 -7.46 -5.54
N VAL A 154 -6.15 -7.87 -6.60
CA VAL A 154 -5.54 -6.93 -7.57
C VAL A 154 -6.60 -6.20 -8.41
N SER A 155 -7.71 -6.86 -8.73
CA SER A 155 -8.82 -6.28 -9.48
C SER A 155 -9.80 -5.46 -8.61
N GLY A 156 -9.71 -5.60 -7.28
CA GLY A 156 -10.64 -5.06 -6.30
C GLY A 156 -10.50 -3.55 -6.02
N GLU A 157 -9.40 -2.92 -6.41
CA GLU A 157 -9.13 -1.49 -6.18
C GLU A 157 -10.19 -0.54 -6.80
N SER A 158 -10.93 -1.04 -7.79
CA SER A 158 -12.01 -0.34 -8.48
C SER A 158 -13.33 -0.28 -7.70
N ARG A 159 -13.59 -1.21 -6.77
CA ARG A 159 -14.94 -1.36 -6.18
C ARG A 159 -15.34 -0.26 -5.17
N PRO A 160 -14.55 0.09 -4.15
CA PRO A 160 -14.99 1.09 -3.17
C PRO A 160 -15.06 2.51 -3.75
N LYS A 161 -14.12 2.88 -4.64
CA LYS A 161 -14.11 4.19 -5.32
C LYS A 161 -15.27 4.32 -6.33
N ALA A 162 -15.58 3.27 -7.10
CA ALA A 162 -16.70 3.29 -8.03
C ALA A 162 -18.06 3.37 -7.33
N ILE A 163 -18.23 2.69 -6.19
CA ILE A 163 -19.46 2.76 -5.38
C ILE A 163 -19.66 4.18 -4.82
N LEU A 164 -18.61 4.80 -4.25
CA LEU A 164 -18.67 6.18 -3.76
C LEU A 164 -19.06 7.17 -4.87
N ILE A 165 -18.44 7.07 -6.05
CA ILE A 165 -18.76 7.93 -7.20
C ILE A 165 -20.21 7.71 -7.65
N ALA A 166 -20.68 6.46 -7.74
CA ALA A 166 -22.05 6.15 -8.14
C ALA A 166 -23.10 6.70 -7.15
N VAL A 167 -22.83 6.65 -5.84
CA VAL A 167 -23.72 7.21 -4.81
C VAL A 167 -23.79 8.73 -4.91
N VAL A 168 -22.65 9.41 -5.11
CA VAL A 168 -22.60 10.88 -5.25
C VAL A 168 -23.34 11.35 -6.51
N ILE A 169 -23.15 10.68 -7.64
CA ILE A 169 -23.86 11.00 -8.89
C ILE A 169 -25.36 10.80 -8.72
N THR A 170 -25.77 9.69 -8.11
CA THR A 170 -27.20 9.40 -7.91
C THR A 170 -27.86 10.41 -6.98
N GLY A 171 -27.18 10.80 -5.89
CA GLY A 171 -27.67 11.79 -4.94
C GLY A 171 -27.82 13.19 -5.55
N THR A 172 -26.83 13.65 -6.33
CA THR A 172 -26.87 14.97 -6.98
C THR A 172 -28.01 15.08 -8.00
N ILE A 173 -28.25 14.04 -8.81
CA ILE A 173 -29.36 14.00 -9.77
C ILE A 173 -30.72 14.07 -9.05
N ALA A 174 -30.90 13.30 -7.98
CA ALA A 174 -32.15 13.30 -7.21
C ALA A 174 -32.47 14.69 -6.63
N VAL A 175 -31.48 15.38 -6.07
CA VAL A 175 -31.64 16.73 -5.52
C VAL A 175 -31.99 17.75 -6.61
N ALA A 176 -31.36 17.68 -7.78
CA ALA A 176 -31.66 18.56 -8.90
C ALA A 176 -33.11 18.38 -9.41
N ILE A 177 -33.59 17.13 -9.44
CA ILE A 177 -34.97 16.83 -9.85
C ILE A 177 -35.98 17.42 -8.85
N VAL A 178 -35.76 17.22 -7.54
CA VAL A 178 -36.65 17.72 -6.48
C VAL A 178 -36.71 19.25 -6.50
N THR A 179 -35.56 19.92 -6.62
CA THR A 179 -35.52 21.39 -6.67
C THR A 179 -36.22 21.94 -7.92
N PHE A 180 -36.08 21.29 -9.07
CA PHE A 180 -36.80 21.64 -10.29
C PHE A 180 -38.33 21.53 -10.14
N PHE A 181 -38.82 20.44 -9.54
CA PHE A 181 -40.25 20.25 -9.30
C PHE A 181 -40.82 21.29 -8.31
N ILE A 182 -40.10 21.58 -7.22
CA ILE A 182 -40.50 22.62 -6.27
C ILE A 182 -40.56 23.98 -6.96
N TRP A 183 -39.53 24.33 -7.75
CA TRP A 183 -39.48 25.59 -8.49
C TRP A 183 -40.64 25.71 -9.48
N ARG A 184 -40.94 24.65 -10.24
CA ARG A 184 -42.05 24.61 -11.18
C ARG A 184 -43.42 24.72 -10.49
N TRP A 185 -43.57 24.11 -9.32
CA TRP A 185 -44.79 24.20 -8.52
C TRP A 185 -45.00 25.62 -7.98
N MET A 186 -43.96 26.26 -7.44
CA MET A 186 -44.00 27.66 -6.99
C MET A 186 -44.33 28.62 -8.14
N HIS A 187 -43.76 28.42 -9.34
CA HIS A 187 -44.05 29.26 -10.50
C HIS A 187 -45.51 29.13 -10.99
N ARG A 188 -46.10 27.92 -10.89
CA ARG A 188 -47.52 27.70 -11.21
C ARG A 188 -48.47 28.37 -10.22
N GLN A 189 -48.07 28.48 -8.94
CA GLN A 189 -48.86 29.16 -7.90
C GLN A 189 -48.85 30.69 -8.09
N ARG A 190 -47.75 31.27 -8.60
CA ARG A 190 -47.62 32.73 -8.84
C ARG A 190 -48.44 33.27 -10.01
N GLY A 191 -48.93 32.42 -10.92
CA GLY A 191 -49.76 32.82 -12.06
C GLY A 191 -51.28 32.74 -11.81
N LYS A 192 -51.72 32.58 -10.55
CA LYS A 192 -53.14 32.43 -10.16
C LYS A 192 -53.65 33.51 -9.19
N THR A 193 -52.95 34.62 -9.07
CA THR A 193 -53.40 35.87 -8.40
C THR A 193 -53.49 36.95 -9.45
#